data_AF-A0A382UWQ5-F1
#
_entry.id   AF-A0A382UWQ5-F1
#
_cell.length_a   1.000
_cell.length_b   1.000
_cell.length_c   1.000
_cell.angle_alpha   90.00
_cell.angle_beta   90.00
_cell.angle_gamma   90.00
#
_symmetry.space_group_name_H-M   'P 1'
#
loop_
_entity.id
_entity.type
_entity.pdbx_description
1 polymer ?
#
loop_
_entity_poly.entity_id
_entity_poly.type
_entity_poly.pdbx_seq_one_letter_code
_entity_poly.pdbx_strand_id
1 'polypeptide(L)'
;KDRIKLLWDVCRIPDFQKLFNDIYLQFLKTIFLLLVKNDKIPKLWLEKNILGLQKFNSGIEELSQKISQIRTWTYISNHQNWIDNEKYWQEITQDIENNLSDNLHEGLTNRFVDSTSKYFINSIYKDTTQDIAFNNSKTLIINNIEYGSFEGFDLKFNKDIISHSLFSLSHVKKSTRLMIEEKINNFLNAPNDSINLGDIENININENIKIFWGKEKIGQLIKGASISSPVAEAINTEYLNSDKKLLVSAKLQKWIDELIKIKLWPLKESIDDKLSPNMRAIQFNIFEN
;
A
#
# COMPACT_ATOMS: atom_id res chain seq x y z
N LYS A 1 -28.52 29.93 -35.03
CA LYS A 1 -29.06 29.14 -33.91
C LYS A 1 -28.59 27.69 -33.98
N ASP A 2 -28.54 27.09 -35.17
CA ASP A 2 -28.18 25.66 -35.34
C ASP A 2 -26.73 25.33 -34.97
N ARG A 3 -25.77 26.23 -35.22
CA ARG A 3 -24.36 26.01 -34.87
C ARG A 3 -24.08 26.02 -33.36
N ILE A 4 -24.83 26.79 -32.58
CA ILE A 4 -24.70 26.80 -31.10
C ILE A 4 -25.25 25.50 -30.53
N LYS A 5 -26.37 25.01 -31.09
CA LYS A 5 -26.95 23.71 -30.73
C LYS A 5 -25.99 22.56 -31.06
N LEU A 6 -25.40 22.57 -32.26
CA LEU A 6 -24.39 21.59 -32.67
C LEU A 6 -23.17 21.62 -31.73
N LEU A 7 -22.66 22.81 -31.39
CA LEU A 7 -21.55 22.94 -30.44
C LEU A 7 -21.91 22.33 -29.08
N TRP A 8 -23.11 22.61 -28.58
CA TRP A 8 -23.60 22.03 -27.34
C TRP A 8 -23.69 20.50 -27.41
N ASP A 9 -24.22 19.96 -28.51
CA ASP A 9 -24.33 18.51 -28.69
C ASP A 9 -22.94 17.83 -28.78
N VAL A 10 -21.96 18.47 -29.42
CA VAL A 10 -20.56 17.98 -29.44
C VAL A 10 -19.94 18.02 -28.04
N CYS A 11 -20.18 19.08 -27.26
CA CYS A 11 -19.68 19.17 -25.89
C CYS A 11 -20.31 18.15 -24.92
N ARG A 12 -21.37 17.43 -25.33
CA ARG A 12 -22.00 16.36 -24.55
C ARG A 12 -21.39 14.98 -24.78
N ILE A 13 -20.47 14.83 -25.74
CA ILE A 13 -19.72 13.57 -25.89
C ILE A 13 -19.06 13.26 -24.54
N PRO A 14 -19.13 12.03 -24.00
CA PRO A 14 -18.45 11.69 -22.76
C PRO A 14 -16.94 11.51 -22.95
N ASP A 15 -16.14 11.92 -21.98
CA ASP A 15 -14.71 11.59 -21.92
C ASP A 15 -14.50 10.23 -21.24
N PHE A 16 -14.71 9.15 -22.00
CA PHE A 16 -14.48 7.79 -21.52
C PHE A 16 -13.01 7.50 -21.17
N GLN A 17 -12.08 8.26 -21.76
CA GLN A 17 -10.64 8.06 -21.60
C GLN A 17 -10.10 8.78 -20.36
N LYS A 18 -10.90 9.66 -19.74
CA LYS A 18 -10.49 10.53 -18.62
C LYS A 18 -9.22 11.32 -18.96
N LEU A 19 -9.12 11.75 -20.21
CA LEU A 19 -8.08 12.65 -20.68
C LEU A 19 -8.43 14.06 -20.18
N PHE A 20 -8.30 14.29 -18.87
CA PHE A 20 -8.45 15.61 -18.27
C PHE A 20 -7.33 16.53 -18.78
N ASN A 21 -7.48 17.12 -19.98
CA ASN A 21 -6.54 18.08 -20.60
C ASN A 21 -6.98 18.59 -21.99
N ASP A 22 -6.15 19.48 -22.54
CA ASP A 22 -6.25 20.10 -23.88
C ASP A 22 -6.51 19.12 -25.04
N ILE A 23 -6.06 17.87 -24.93
CA ILE A 23 -6.21 16.85 -25.97
C ILE A 23 -7.70 16.56 -26.24
N TYR A 24 -8.49 16.42 -25.16
CA TYR A 24 -9.91 16.15 -25.28
C TYR A 24 -10.65 17.36 -25.88
N LEU A 25 -10.27 18.58 -25.50
CA LEU A 25 -10.81 19.81 -26.08
C LEU A 25 -10.49 19.92 -27.58
N GLN A 26 -9.28 19.56 -28.00
CA GLN A 26 -8.92 19.52 -29.43
C GLN A 26 -9.71 18.45 -30.19
N PHE A 27 -9.98 17.30 -29.58
CA PHE A 27 -10.84 16.28 -30.17
C PHE A 27 -12.26 16.80 -30.41
N LEU A 28 -12.91 17.38 -29.39
CA LEU A 28 -14.25 17.97 -29.52
C LEU A 28 -14.27 19.08 -30.58
N LYS A 29 -13.27 19.95 -30.57
CA LYS A 29 -13.11 21.00 -31.59
C LYS A 29 -13.02 20.42 -32.99
N THR A 30 -12.27 19.33 -33.17
CA THR A 30 -12.11 18.66 -34.46
C THR A 30 -13.44 18.08 -34.95
N ILE A 31 -14.18 17.39 -34.08
CA ILE A 31 -15.53 16.86 -34.39
C ILE A 31 -16.46 18.00 -34.83
N PHE A 32 -16.51 19.08 -34.05
CA PHE A 32 -17.34 20.25 -34.37
C PHE A 32 -16.99 20.85 -35.74
N LEU A 33 -15.70 21.04 -36.03
CA LEU A 33 -15.26 21.58 -37.32
C LEU A 33 -15.57 20.65 -38.49
N LEU A 34 -15.47 19.33 -38.31
CA LEU A 34 -15.84 18.35 -39.34
C LEU A 34 -17.33 18.41 -39.66
N LEU A 35 -18.18 18.46 -38.63
CA LEU A 35 -19.64 18.57 -38.79
C LEU A 35 -20.04 19.92 -39.40
N VAL A 36 -19.40 21.02 -39.01
CA VAL A 36 -19.67 22.35 -39.60
C VAL A 36 -19.26 22.43 -41.07
N LYS A 37 -18.20 21.73 -41.47
CA LYS A 37 -17.66 21.81 -42.84
C LYS A 37 -18.38 20.87 -43.81
N ASN A 38 -18.73 19.66 -43.38
CA ASN A 38 -19.20 18.60 -44.27
C ASN A 38 -20.62 18.13 -43.94
N ASP A 39 -21.31 18.76 -42.98
CA ASP A 39 -22.57 18.33 -42.33
C ASP A 39 -22.49 17.00 -41.56
N LYS A 40 -21.58 16.11 -41.96
CA LYS A 40 -21.31 14.79 -41.36
C LYS A 40 -19.82 14.54 -41.21
N ILE A 41 -19.47 13.60 -40.35
CA ILE A 41 -18.10 13.12 -40.19
C ILE A 41 -17.73 12.26 -41.41
N PRO A 42 -16.63 12.59 -42.14
CA PRO A 42 -16.24 11.84 -43.32
C PRO A 42 -15.92 10.37 -43.02
N LYS A 43 -16.38 9.47 -43.90
CA LYS A 43 -16.13 8.02 -43.81
C LYS A 43 -14.66 7.66 -43.61
N LEU A 44 -13.75 8.27 -44.40
CA LEU A 44 -12.30 8.03 -44.29
C LEU A 44 -11.73 8.39 -42.92
N TRP A 45 -12.31 9.39 -42.25
CA TRP A 45 -11.88 9.77 -40.92
C TRP A 45 -12.34 8.75 -39.87
N LEU A 46 -13.57 8.24 -40.01
CA LEU A 46 -14.07 7.14 -39.16
C LEU A 46 -13.22 5.88 -39.34
N GLU A 47 -12.97 5.45 -40.58
CA GLU A 47 -12.14 4.27 -40.88
C GLU A 47 -10.77 4.37 -40.22
N LYS A 48 -10.09 5.51 -40.37
CA LYS A 48 -8.77 5.73 -39.78
C LYS A 48 -8.76 5.60 -38.25
N ASN A 49 -9.77 6.16 -37.58
CA ASN A 49 -9.79 6.21 -36.12
C ASN A 49 -10.42 4.96 -35.46
N ILE A 50 -11.35 4.29 -36.15
CA ILE A 50 -12.06 3.11 -35.62
C ILE A 50 -11.29 1.83 -35.95
N LEU A 51 -10.92 1.60 -37.23
CA LEU A 51 -10.26 0.35 -37.64
C LEU A 51 -8.85 0.22 -37.05
N GLY A 52 -8.20 1.34 -36.73
CA GLY A 52 -6.92 1.33 -36.02
C GLY A 52 -6.97 0.68 -34.64
N LEU A 53 -8.15 0.65 -34.00
CA LEU A 53 -8.37 0.08 -32.67
C LEU A 53 -8.52 -1.44 -32.67
N GLN A 54 -8.68 -2.07 -33.83
CA GLN A 54 -8.88 -3.51 -33.98
C GLN A 54 -7.61 -4.34 -33.69
N LYS A 55 -6.44 -3.73 -33.44
CA LYS A 55 -5.21 -4.49 -33.18
C LYS A 55 -5.22 -5.10 -31.78
N PHE A 56 -5.26 -6.43 -31.70
CA PHE A 56 -5.48 -7.19 -30.46
C PHE A 56 -4.21 -7.60 -29.69
N ASN A 57 -3.01 -7.48 -30.29
CA ASN A 57 -1.75 -7.90 -29.65
C ASN A 57 -1.21 -6.87 -28.63
N SER A 58 -2.10 -6.39 -27.76
CA SER A 58 -1.83 -5.31 -26.83
C SER A 58 -2.00 -5.77 -25.39
N GLY A 59 -1.14 -5.29 -24.48
CA GLY A 59 -1.26 -5.58 -23.05
C GLY A 59 -2.58 -5.07 -22.45
N ILE A 60 -2.92 -5.52 -21.24
CA ILE A 60 -4.17 -5.17 -20.52
C ILE A 60 -4.43 -3.65 -20.49
N GLU A 61 -3.38 -2.85 -20.24
CA GLU A 61 -3.48 -1.39 -20.18
C GLU A 61 -3.86 -0.77 -21.54
N GLU A 62 -3.22 -1.23 -22.61
CA GLU A 62 -3.51 -0.75 -23.96
C GLU A 62 -4.89 -1.24 -24.44
N LEU A 63 -5.32 -2.45 -24.08
CA LEU A 63 -6.69 -2.91 -24.32
C LEU A 63 -7.72 -2.01 -23.60
N SER A 64 -7.49 -1.68 -22.33
CA SER A 64 -8.36 -0.78 -21.57
C SER A 64 -8.45 0.62 -22.19
N GLN A 65 -7.34 1.14 -22.71
CA GLN A 65 -7.32 2.43 -23.41
C GLN A 65 -8.10 2.36 -24.73
N LYS A 66 -7.93 1.29 -25.52
CA LYS A 66 -8.67 1.08 -26.76
C LYS A 66 -10.18 0.91 -26.52
N ILE A 67 -10.59 0.23 -25.45
CA ILE A 67 -12.01 0.12 -25.06
C ILE A 67 -12.59 1.51 -24.73
N SER A 68 -11.84 2.34 -24.03
CA SER A 68 -12.27 3.71 -23.73
C SER A 68 -12.39 4.57 -24.98
N GLN A 69 -11.46 4.40 -25.94
CA GLN A 69 -11.52 5.06 -27.25
C GLN A 69 -12.72 4.59 -28.07
N ILE A 70 -12.97 3.28 -28.21
CA ILE A 70 -14.07 2.76 -29.01
C ILE A 70 -15.44 3.18 -28.43
N ARG A 71 -15.60 3.26 -27.11
CA ARG A 71 -16.84 3.78 -26.49
C ARG A 71 -17.19 5.21 -26.89
N THR A 72 -16.17 6.03 -27.11
CA THR A 72 -16.37 7.40 -27.64
C THR A 72 -16.96 7.32 -29.06
N TRP A 73 -16.44 6.41 -29.89
CA TRP A 73 -16.94 6.18 -31.24
C TRP A 73 -18.32 5.52 -31.27
N THR A 74 -18.61 4.60 -30.35
CA THR A 74 -19.95 4.01 -30.17
C THR A 74 -20.96 5.10 -29.80
N TYR A 75 -20.59 6.06 -28.94
CA TYR A 75 -21.46 7.20 -28.64
C TYR A 75 -21.71 8.07 -29.88
N ILE A 76 -20.64 8.38 -30.63
CA ILE A 76 -20.70 9.21 -31.83
C ILE A 76 -21.52 8.53 -32.96
N SER A 77 -21.36 7.20 -33.16
CA SER A 77 -22.09 6.42 -34.17
C SER A 77 -23.58 6.28 -33.86
N ASN A 78 -23.96 6.38 -32.58
CA ASN A 78 -25.36 6.42 -32.13
C ASN A 78 -25.99 7.82 -32.22
N HIS A 79 -25.21 8.87 -32.50
CA HIS A 79 -25.76 10.21 -32.65
C HIS A 79 -26.37 10.40 -34.03
N GLN A 80 -27.66 10.75 -34.07
CA GLN A 80 -28.39 10.97 -35.32
C GLN A 80 -27.77 12.12 -36.14
N ASN A 81 -27.73 11.92 -37.45
CA ASN A 81 -27.28 12.85 -38.48
C ASN A 81 -25.80 13.26 -38.42
N TRP A 82 -24.97 12.61 -37.61
CA TRP A 82 -23.54 12.95 -37.54
C TRP A 82 -22.67 12.14 -38.51
N ILE A 83 -23.16 10.99 -38.97
CA ILE A 83 -22.40 10.04 -39.77
C ILE A 83 -23.29 9.50 -40.91
N ASP A 84 -22.68 9.10 -42.02
CA ASP A 84 -23.35 8.33 -43.07
C ASP A 84 -23.35 6.83 -42.76
N ASN A 85 -24.47 6.15 -43.03
CA ASN A 85 -24.67 4.74 -42.70
C ASN A 85 -24.47 4.45 -41.20
N GLU A 86 -25.20 5.16 -40.34
CA GLU A 86 -25.12 5.04 -38.88
C GLU A 86 -25.17 3.58 -38.41
N LYS A 87 -26.11 2.78 -38.95
CA LYS A 87 -26.26 1.35 -38.60
C LYS A 87 -24.99 0.53 -38.85
N TYR A 88 -24.31 0.77 -39.98
CA TYR A 88 -23.05 0.09 -40.30
C TYR A 88 -21.98 0.43 -39.26
N TRP A 89 -21.84 1.72 -38.92
CA TRP A 89 -20.83 2.15 -37.96
C TRP A 89 -21.15 1.72 -36.53
N GLN A 90 -22.43 1.66 -36.15
CA GLN A 90 -22.87 1.11 -34.86
C GLN A 90 -22.46 -0.36 -34.74
N GLU A 91 -22.77 -1.19 -35.74
CA GLU A 91 -22.38 -2.61 -35.78
C GLU A 91 -20.85 -2.76 -35.70
N ILE A 92 -20.09 -2.03 -36.50
CA ILE A 92 -18.62 -2.09 -36.48
C ILE A 92 -18.04 -1.67 -35.12
N THR A 93 -18.53 -0.57 -34.52
CA THR A 93 -18.03 -0.13 -33.21
C THR A 93 -18.37 -1.13 -32.11
N GLN A 94 -19.55 -1.75 -32.17
CA GLN A 94 -19.98 -2.76 -31.20
C GLN A 94 -19.15 -4.03 -31.31
N ASP A 95 -18.89 -4.51 -32.53
CA ASP A 95 -18.07 -5.70 -32.76
C ASP A 95 -16.64 -5.49 -32.27
N ILE A 96 -16.05 -4.31 -32.51
CA ILE A 96 -14.71 -3.98 -32.00
C ILE A 96 -14.72 -3.92 -30.46
N GLU A 97 -15.72 -3.29 -29.84
CA GLU A 97 -15.83 -3.22 -28.38
C GLU A 97 -15.98 -4.60 -27.73
N ASN A 98 -16.82 -5.46 -28.30
CA ASN A 98 -17.02 -6.84 -27.81
C ASN A 98 -15.70 -7.62 -27.87
N ASN A 99 -15.03 -7.62 -29.02
CA ASN A 99 -13.77 -8.33 -29.19
C ASN A 99 -12.66 -7.80 -28.25
N LEU A 100 -12.53 -6.48 -28.10
CA LEU A 100 -11.56 -5.90 -27.17
C LEU A 100 -11.87 -6.28 -25.72
N SER A 101 -13.16 -6.30 -25.34
CA SER A 101 -13.60 -6.69 -24.00
C SER A 101 -13.32 -8.18 -23.74
N ASP A 102 -13.59 -9.06 -24.70
CA ASP A 102 -13.30 -10.49 -24.59
C ASP A 102 -11.81 -10.76 -24.42
N ASN A 103 -10.95 -10.11 -25.22
CA ASN A 103 -9.50 -10.21 -25.08
C ASN A 103 -9.00 -9.65 -23.74
N LEU A 104 -9.60 -8.56 -23.25
CA LEU A 104 -9.30 -8.03 -21.92
C LEU A 104 -9.69 -9.04 -20.84
N HIS A 105 -10.87 -9.66 -20.95
CA HIS A 105 -11.36 -10.68 -20.01
C HIS A 105 -10.48 -11.92 -20.02
N GLU A 106 -10.06 -12.39 -21.19
CA GLU A 106 -9.12 -13.51 -21.33
C GLU A 106 -7.76 -13.14 -20.72
N GLY A 107 -7.22 -11.94 -21.01
CA GLY A 107 -5.97 -11.45 -20.43
C GLY A 107 -6.02 -11.33 -18.90
N LEU A 108 -7.13 -10.85 -18.34
CA LEU A 108 -7.36 -10.82 -16.90
C LEU A 108 -7.44 -12.24 -16.33
N THR A 109 -8.21 -13.12 -16.97
CA THR A 109 -8.39 -14.52 -16.55
C THR A 109 -7.06 -15.26 -16.56
N ASN A 110 -6.27 -15.16 -17.62
CA ASN A 110 -4.96 -15.78 -17.72
C ASN A 110 -4.00 -15.24 -16.65
N ARG A 111 -4.02 -13.93 -16.36
CA ARG A 111 -3.23 -13.36 -15.25
C ARG A 111 -3.67 -13.90 -13.89
N PHE A 112 -4.97 -14.07 -13.67
CA PHE A 112 -5.51 -14.69 -12.46
C PHE A 112 -5.16 -16.17 -12.39
N VAL A 113 -5.31 -16.93 -13.48
CA VAL A 113 -5.01 -18.36 -13.57
C VAL A 113 -3.52 -18.62 -13.47
N ASP A 114 -2.64 -17.80 -14.03
CA ASP A 114 -1.18 -17.97 -13.84
C ASP A 114 -0.77 -17.69 -12.39
N SER A 115 -1.42 -16.73 -11.73
CA SER A 115 -1.22 -16.47 -10.29
C SER A 115 -1.82 -17.58 -9.41
N THR A 116 -2.94 -18.17 -9.84
CA THR A 116 -3.72 -19.17 -9.10
C THR A 116 -3.23 -20.60 -9.37
N SER A 117 -2.72 -20.91 -10.56
CA SER A 117 -2.12 -22.20 -10.95
C SER A 117 -0.77 -22.40 -10.27
N LYS A 118 0.02 -21.32 -10.08
CA LYS A 118 1.17 -21.37 -9.17
C LYS A 118 0.77 -21.67 -7.73
N TYR A 119 -0.43 -21.24 -7.31
CA TYR A 119 -0.97 -21.46 -5.98
C TYR A 119 -1.58 -22.86 -5.80
N PHE A 120 -2.31 -23.38 -6.79
CA PHE A 120 -3.07 -24.64 -6.73
C PHE A 120 -2.25 -25.89 -7.12
N ILE A 121 -1.32 -25.78 -8.08
CA ILE A 121 -0.49 -26.94 -8.46
C ILE A 121 0.39 -27.38 -7.28
N ASN A 122 0.82 -26.45 -6.42
CA ASN A 122 1.54 -26.79 -5.20
C ASN A 122 0.65 -27.34 -4.07
N SER A 123 -0.66 -27.09 -4.07
CA SER A 123 -1.57 -27.55 -3.01
C SER A 123 -2.25 -28.89 -3.31
N ILE A 124 -2.39 -29.27 -4.59
CA ILE A 124 -3.07 -30.53 -4.97
C ILE A 124 -2.14 -31.74 -4.85
N TYR A 125 -0.82 -31.57 -5.02
CA TYR A 125 0.13 -32.70 -4.93
C TYR A 125 0.70 -32.96 -3.53
N LYS A 126 0.32 -32.15 -2.54
CA LYS A 126 0.80 -32.28 -1.17
C LYS A 126 -0.36 -32.14 -0.19
N ASP A 127 -0.77 -33.27 0.37
CA ASP A 127 -1.73 -33.43 1.46
C ASP A 127 -1.16 -32.90 2.79
N THR A 128 -0.54 -31.71 2.78
CA THR A 128 0.25 -31.20 3.89
C THR A 128 -0.11 -29.75 4.15
N THR A 129 -0.49 -29.48 5.41
CA THR A 129 -0.29 -28.22 6.15
C THR A 129 0.48 -27.16 5.36
N GLN A 130 -0.13 -25.98 5.17
CA GLN A 130 0.56 -24.80 4.63
C GLN A 130 1.92 -24.63 5.30
N ASP A 131 3.00 -24.83 4.54
CA ASP A 131 4.37 -24.67 5.00
C ASP A 131 4.68 -23.17 5.11
N ILE A 132 4.26 -22.57 6.23
CA ILE A 132 4.78 -21.29 6.68
C ILE A 132 6.20 -21.56 7.19
N ALA A 133 7.16 -21.47 6.28
CA ALA A 133 8.56 -21.71 6.61
C ALA A 133 9.19 -20.40 7.11
N PHE A 134 9.66 -20.42 8.35
CA PHE A 134 10.61 -19.44 8.84
C PHE A 134 12.00 -19.83 8.34
N ASN A 135 12.63 -18.95 7.59
CA ASN A 135 14.08 -18.96 7.53
C ASN A 135 14.62 -18.06 8.65
N ASN A 136 15.80 -18.37 9.19
CA ASN A 136 16.50 -17.58 10.22
C ASN A 136 16.71 -16.10 9.83
N SER A 137 16.41 -15.74 8.58
CA SER A 137 16.43 -14.41 7.97
C SER A 137 15.19 -13.54 8.21
N LYS A 138 14.24 -13.95 9.05
CA LYS A 138 13.08 -13.10 9.47
C LYS A 138 12.16 -12.69 8.32
N THR A 139 12.17 -13.47 7.24
CA THR A 139 11.37 -13.23 6.05
C THR A 139 10.08 -14.05 6.10
N LEU A 140 8.95 -13.41 5.84
CA LEU A 140 7.65 -14.08 5.72
C LEU A 140 7.61 -14.80 4.38
N ILE A 141 7.82 -16.11 4.41
CA ILE A 141 7.69 -16.97 3.24
C ILE A 141 6.37 -17.72 3.37
N ILE A 142 5.47 -17.51 2.42
CA ILE A 142 4.24 -18.30 2.30
C ILE A 142 4.33 -19.03 0.97
N ASN A 143 4.36 -20.37 1.03
CA ASN A 143 4.44 -21.24 -0.15
C ASN A 143 5.64 -20.91 -1.07
N ASN A 144 6.84 -20.76 -0.50
CA ASN A 144 8.10 -20.39 -1.18
C ASN A 144 8.16 -19.01 -1.84
N ILE A 145 7.17 -18.14 -1.60
CA ILE A 145 7.21 -16.73 -2.02
C ILE A 145 7.56 -15.87 -0.80
N GLU A 146 8.62 -15.09 -0.90
CA GLU A 146 9.07 -14.17 0.14
C GLU A 146 8.28 -12.86 0.09
N TYR A 147 7.31 -12.64 0.99
CA TYR A 147 6.44 -11.45 0.99
C TYR A 147 7.09 -10.19 1.57
N GLY A 148 8.08 -10.36 2.43
CA GLY A 148 8.70 -9.27 3.15
C GLY A 148 9.40 -9.75 4.42
N SER A 149 9.87 -8.81 5.23
CA SER A 149 10.56 -9.10 6.48
C SER A 149 9.87 -8.46 7.69
N PHE A 150 9.95 -9.14 8.83
CA PHE A 150 9.45 -8.59 10.09
C PHE A 150 10.48 -7.64 10.70
N GLU A 151 10.01 -6.45 11.07
CA GLU A 151 10.78 -5.50 11.89
C GLU A 151 9.99 -5.21 13.17
N GLY A 152 10.41 -5.79 14.29
CA GLY A 152 9.68 -5.65 15.55
C GLY A 152 8.27 -6.24 15.46
N PHE A 153 7.26 -5.39 15.66
CA PHE A 153 5.83 -5.72 15.51
C PHE A 153 5.22 -5.19 14.20
N ASP A 154 6.04 -5.05 13.15
CA ASP A 154 5.61 -4.64 11.82
C ASP A 154 6.12 -5.60 10.73
N LEU A 155 5.47 -5.58 9.57
CA LEU A 155 5.89 -6.31 8.37
C LEU A 155 6.18 -5.32 7.24
N LYS A 156 7.43 -5.29 6.78
CA LYS A 156 7.81 -4.54 5.59
C LYS A 156 7.70 -5.39 4.34
N PHE A 157 6.76 -5.04 3.47
CA PHE A 157 6.56 -5.71 2.19
C PHE A 157 7.67 -5.37 1.18
N ASN A 158 8.09 -6.36 0.40
CA ASN A 158 8.96 -6.14 -0.75
C ASN A 158 8.18 -5.47 -1.89
N LYS A 159 8.76 -4.43 -2.50
CA LYS A 159 8.10 -3.58 -3.53
C LYS A 159 7.61 -4.37 -4.74
N ASP A 160 8.28 -5.46 -5.09
CA ASP A 160 7.98 -6.26 -6.28
C ASP A 160 6.67 -7.06 -6.14
N ILE A 161 6.18 -7.27 -4.92
CA ILE A 161 5.07 -8.18 -4.60
C ILE A 161 3.73 -7.47 -4.58
N ILE A 162 3.75 -6.14 -4.39
CA ILE A 162 2.55 -5.29 -4.47
C ILE A 162 1.90 -5.38 -5.87
N SER A 163 2.65 -5.83 -6.88
CA SER A 163 2.16 -6.09 -8.24
C SER A 163 1.35 -7.41 -8.39
N HIS A 164 1.44 -8.32 -7.42
CA HIS A 164 0.83 -9.66 -7.45
C HIS A 164 -0.52 -9.72 -6.73
N SER A 165 -1.58 -9.19 -7.37
CA SER A 165 -3.01 -9.35 -7.02
C SER A 165 -3.43 -8.93 -5.59
N LEU A 166 -4.50 -8.14 -5.49
CA LEU A 166 -5.07 -7.70 -4.21
C LEU A 166 -5.56 -8.86 -3.32
N PHE A 167 -5.83 -10.03 -3.91
CA PHE A 167 -6.32 -11.20 -3.20
C PHE A 167 -5.22 -11.85 -2.32
N SER A 168 -3.98 -11.94 -2.81
CA SER A 168 -2.83 -12.47 -2.05
C SER A 168 -2.56 -11.63 -0.79
N LEU A 169 -2.64 -10.30 -0.91
CA LEU A 169 -2.39 -9.36 0.18
C LEU A 169 -3.35 -9.53 1.36
N SER A 170 -4.63 -9.86 1.10
CA SER A 170 -5.61 -10.06 2.18
C SER A 170 -5.28 -11.29 3.05
N HIS A 171 -4.89 -12.39 2.42
CA HIS A 171 -4.47 -13.61 3.10
C HIS A 171 -3.14 -13.41 3.83
N VAL A 172 -2.18 -12.72 3.19
CA VAL A 172 -0.90 -12.38 3.81
C VAL A 172 -1.12 -11.49 5.04
N LYS A 173 -1.97 -10.46 4.96
CA LYS A 173 -2.32 -9.60 6.11
C LYS A 173 -2.94 -10.40 7.25
N LYS A 174 -3.85 -11.34 6.96
CA LYS A 174 -4.46 -12.20 7.98
C LYS A 174 -3.43 -13.09 8.68
N SER A 175 -2.56 -13.77 7.94
CA SER A 175 -1.50 -14.60 8.51
C SER A 175 -0.50 -13.77 9.32
N THR A 176 -0.10 -12.61 8.79
CA THR A 176 0.79 -11.66 9.46
C THR A 176 0.23 -11.21 10.81
N ARG A 177 -1.08 -10.94 10.88
CA ARG A 177 -1.74 -10.54 12.14
C ARG A 177 -1.64 -11.62 13.22
N LEU A 178 -1.95 -12.87 12.88
CA LEU A 178 -1.85 -14.00 13.82
C LEU A 178 -0.42 -14.17 14.33
N MET A 179 0.56 -14.04 13.43
CA MET A 179 1.98 -14.18 13.78
C MET A 179 2.48 -13.03 14.67
N ILE A 180 2.04 -11.80 14.39
CA ILE A 180 2.37 -10.64 15.24
C ILE A 180 1.72 -10.81 16.61
N GLU A 181 0.50 -11.31 16.69
CA GLU A 181 -0.15 -11.62 17.97
C GLU A 181 0.63 -12.66 18.79
N GLU A 182 1.10 -13.74 18.15
CA GLU A 182 1.97 -14.74 18.79
C GLU A 182 3.29 -14.13 19.25
N LYS A 183 3.93 -13.31 18.41
CA LYS A 183 5.18 -12.60 18.74
C LYS A 183 4.99 -11.63 19.90
N ILE A 184 3.86 -10.91 19.98
CA ILE A 184 3.54 -10.04 21.10
C ILE A 184 3.37 -10.86 22.37
N ASN A 185 2.65 -12.00 22.31
CA ASN A 185 2.50 -12.87 23.48
C ASN A 185 3.85 -13.43 23.94
N ASN A 186 4.73 -13.82 23.01
CA ASN A 186 6.09 -14.25 23.30
C ASN A 186 6.91 -13.13 23.95
N PHE A 187 6.81 -11.91 23.45
CA PHE A 187 7.45 -10.75 24.07
C PHE A 187 6.92 -10.49 25.48
N LEU A 188 5.61 -10.57 25.71
CA LEU A 188 4.99 -10.35 27.02
C LEU A 188 5.47 -11.39 28.05
N ASN A 189 5.76 -12.61 27.62
CA ASN A 189 6.29 -13.69 28.48
C ASN A 189 7.83 -13.74 28.55
N ALA A 190 8.53 -13.01 27.69
CA ALA A 190 10.00 -13.01 27.66
C ALA A 190 10.63 -12.43 28.94
N PRO A 191 11.82 -12.90 29.36
CA PRO A 191 12.53 -12.31 30.49
C PRO A 191 12.98 -10.88 30.20
N ASN A 192 13.06 -10.05 31.24
CA ASN A 192 13.47 -8.64 31.15
C ASN A 192 14.89 -8.46 30.57
N ASP A 193 15.78 -9.44 30.78
CA ASP A 193 17.15 -9.43 30.24
C ASP A 193 17.23 -9.48 28.70
N SER A 194 16.12 -9.82 28.03
CA SER A 194 16.04 -9.81 26.57
C SER A 194 15.83 -8.42 25.98
N ILE A 195 15.52 -7.42 26.82
CA ILE A 195 15.27 -6.04 26.44
C ILE A 195 16.55 -5.22 26.63
N ASN A 196 16.88 -4.36 25.67
CA ASN A 196 18.07 -3.49 25.71
C ASN A 196 17.84 -2.14 25.04
N LEU A 197 18.75 -1.18 25.26
CA LEU A 197 18.72 0.16 24.67
C LEU A 197 19.52 0.26 23.35
N GLY A 198 19.92 -0.88 22.78
CA GLY A 198 20.78 -0.93 21.60
C GLY A 198 22.21 -0.47 21.91
N ASP A 199 22.87 0.06 20.88
CA ASP A 199 24.23 0.56 20.98
C ASP A 199 24.26 1.98 21.55
N ILE A 200 24.69 2.09 22.81
CA ILE A 200 24.66 3.33 23.59
C ILE A 200 25.66 4.37 23.03
N GLU A 201 26.76 3.91 22.44
CA GLU A 201 27.82 4.79 21.92
C GLU A 201 27.39 5.56 20.67
N ASN A 202 26.43 5.00 19.93
CA ASN A 202 25.92 5.55 18.68
C ASN A 202 24.55 6.25 18.85
N ILE A 203 24.13 6.56 20.08
CA ILE A 203 22.86 7.27 20.32
C ILE A 203 22.98 8.72 19.87
N ASN A 204 22.09 9.11 18.95
CA ASN A 204 21.89 10.50 18.60
C ASN A 204 21.01 11.18 19.67
N ILE A 205 21.55 12.19 20.36
CA ILE A 205 20.87 12.92 21.44
C ILE A 205 19.63 13.67 20.92
N ASN A 206 19.56 13.96 19.62
CA ASN A 206 18.42 14.62 19.00
C ASN A 206 17.25 13.66 18.68
N GLU A 207 17.43 12.34 18.84
CA GLU A 207 16.40 11.33 18.61
C GLU A 207 15.96 10.68 19.92
N ASN A 208 14.70 10.24 19.96
CA ASN A 208 14.22 9.42 21.06
C ASN A 208 15.00 8.10 21.14
N ILE A 209 15.43 7.73 22.35
CA ILE A 209 16.16 6.49 22.59
C ILE A 209 15.26 5.30 22.25
N LYS A 210 15.78 4.37 21.45
CA LYS A 210 15.02 3.23 20.93
C LYS A 210 15.19 2.04 21.89
N ILE A 211 14.12 1.30 22.11
CA ILE A 211 14.13 0.08 22.93
C ILE A 211 14.05 -1.13 22.02
N PHE A 212 14.91 -2.10 22.27
CA PHE A 212 15.06 -3.29 21.46
C PHE A 212 14.76 -4.56 22.25
N TRP A 213 14.18 -5.54 21.58
CA TRP A 213 14.09 -6.93 22.03
C TRP A 213 15.04 -7.76 21.17
N GLY A 214 16.14 -8.23 21.77
CA GLY A 214 17.27 -8.74 21.00
C GLY A 214 17.82 -7.65 20.05
N LYS A 215 17.61 -7.83 18.74
CA LYS A 215 18.02 -6.88 17.68
C LYS A 215 16.85 -6.07 17.09
N GLU A 216 15.62 -6.30 17.55
CA GLU A 216 14.42 -5.75 16.94
C GLU A 216 13.91 -4.54 17.71
N LYS A 217 13.65 -3.43 17.01
CA LYS A 217 13.07 -2.24 17.62
C LYS A 217 11.61 -2.51 17.99
N ILE A 218 11.27 -2.36 19.27
CA ILE A 218 9.91 -2.61 19.78
C ILE A 218 9.29 -1.40 20.48
N GLY A 219 10.10 -0.40 20.84
CA GLY A 219 9.62 0.79 21.52
C GLY A 219 10.62 1.93 21.50
N GLN A 220 10.28 2.99 22.22
CA GLN A 220 11.12 4.16 22.41
C GLN A 220 10.85 4.83 23.76
N LEU A 221 11.85 5.54 24.27
CA LEU A 221 11.72 6.42 25.41
C LEU A 221 11.29 7.81 24.95
N ILE A 222 10.28 8.34 25.62
CA ILE A 222 9.81 9.72 25.46
C ILE A 222 10.00 10.49 26.78
N LYS A 223 9.95 11.82 26.68
CA LYS A 223 10.05 12.70 27.85
C LYS A 223 8.91 12.40 28.81
N GLY A 224 9.26 12.06 30.06
CA GLY A 224 8.32 11.92 31.15
C GLY A 224 8.26 13.14 32.07
N ALA A 225 7.78 12.96 33.29
CA ALA A 225 7.59 14.05 34.26
C ALA A 225 8.91 14.63 34.77
N SER A 226 9.93 13.79 34.92
CA SER A 226 11.27 14.17 35.34
C SER A 226 12.35 13.39 34.56
N ILE A 227 13.60 13.82 34.67
CA ILE A 227 14.75 13.14 34.06
C ILE A 227 14.87 11.68 34.54
N SER A 228 14.44 11.41 35.78
CA SER A 228 14.47 10.09 36.41
C SER A 228 13.20 9.27 36.23
N SER A 229 12.21 9.78 35.49
CA SER A 229 10.94 9.10 35.19
C SER A 229 10.57 9.18 33.69
N PRO A 230 11.42 8.69 32.77
CA PRO A 230 11.08 8.63 31.36
C PRO A 230 9.90 7.69 31.12
N VAL A 231 9.13 7.97 30.06
CA VAL A 231 8.01 7.13 29.66
C VAL A 231 8.44 6.23 28.52
N ALA A 232 8.18 4.92 28.64
CA ALA A 232 8.48 3.94 27.61
C ALA A 232 7.22 3.60 26.82
N GLU A 233 7.25 3.85 25.51
CA GLU A 233 6.13 3.60 24.61
C GLU A 233 6.48 2.54 23.56
N ALA A 234 5.53 1.64 23.28
CA ALA A 234 5.65 0.70 22.16
C ALA A 234 5.62 1.43 20.81
N ILE A 235 6.36 0.88 19.83
CA ILE A 235 6.37 1.43 18.48
C ILE A 235 4.98 1.36 17.83
N ASN A 236 4.57 2.43 17.16
CA ASN A 236 3.28 2.47 16.47
C ASN A 236 3.37 1.74 15.13
N THR A 237 2.54 0.70 14.93
CA THR A 237 2.50 -0.10 13.68
C THR A 237 1.05 -0.40 13.29
N GLU A 238 0.79 -0.70 12.01
CA GLU A 238 -0.55 -1.06 11.52
C GLU A 238 -1.13 -2.29 12.23
N TYR A 239 -0.25 -3.18 12.71
CA TYR A 239 -0.61 -4.46 13.29
C TYR A 239 -0.73 -4.45 14.82
N LEU A 240 -0.31 -3.37 15.48
CA LEU A 240 -0.40 -3.22 16.92
C LEU A 240 -1.68 -2.46 17.31
N ASN A 241 -2.71 -3.19 17.73
CA ASN A 241 -3.94 -2.58 18.21
C ASN A 241 -3.73 -1.80 19.53
N SER A 242 -4.68 -0.94 19.89
CA SER A 242 -4.63 -0.11 21.11
C SER A 242 -4.33 -0.92 22.37
N ASP A 243 -4.98 -2.07 22.52
CA ASP A 243 -4.93 -2.86 23.75
C ASP A 243 -3.57 -3.54 23.91
N LYS A 244 -3.04 -4.15 22.85
CA LYS A 244 -1.70 -4.75 22.87
C LYS A 244 -0.63 -3.68 23.00
N LYS A 245 -0.81 -2.50 22.38
CA LYS A 245 0.11 -1.37 22.54
C LYS A 245 0.25 -0.96 24.01
N LEU A 246 -0.87 -0.89 24.75
CA LEU A 246 -0.86 -0.60 26.18
C LEU A 246 -0.11 -1.68 26.97
N LEU A 247 -0.34 -2.97 26.68
CA LEU A 247 0.33 -4.07 27.36
C LEU A 247 1.85 -4.07 27.12
N VAL A 248 2.28 -3.88 25.88
CA VAL A 248 3.71 -3.79 25.51
C VAL A 248 4.34 -2.58 26.21
N SER A 249 3.69 -1.41 26.15
CA SER A 249 4.20 -0.19 26.80
C SER A 249 4.29 -0.35 28.32
N ALA A 250 3.30 -0.97 28.96
CA ALA A 250 3.33 -1.24 30.39
C ALA A 250 4.49 -2.15 30.80
N LYS A 251 4.81 -3.18 29.99
CA LYS A 251 5.97 -4.04 30.24
C LYS A 251 7.28 -3.27 30.06
N LEU A 252 7.39 -2.47 29.00
CA LEU A 252 8.56 -1.63 28.74
C LEU A 252 8.78 -0.62 29.88
N GLN A 253 7.70 -0.01 30.38
CA GLN A 253 7.77 0.94 31.50
C GLN A 253 8.30 0.25 32.75
N LYS A 254 7.75 -0.92 33.12
CA LYS A 254 8.22 -1.69 34.28
C LYS A 254 9.71 -2.01 34.18
N TRP A 255 10.17 -2.43 33.00
CA TRP A 255 11.58 -2.73 32.78
C TRP A 255 12.48 -1.50 32.95
N ILE A 256 12.07 -0.34 32.43
CA ILE A 256 12.80 0.93 32.60
C ILE A 256 12.82 1.36 34.07
N ASP A 257 11.70 1.26 34.77
CA ASP A 257 11.60 1.62 36.18
C ASP A 257 12.53 0.74 37.05
N GLU A 258 12.59 -0.56 36.76
CA GLU A 258 13.51 -1.51 37.38
C GLU A 258 14.98 -1.18 37.07
N LEU A 259 15.31 -0.91 35.80
CA LEU A 259 16.67 -0.52 35.40
C LEU A 259 17.12 0.76 36.09
N ILE A 260 16.26 1.78 36.13
CA ILE A 260 16.50 3.04 36.84
C ILE A 260 16.71 2.76 38.32
N LYS A 261 15.86 1.93 38.94
CA LYS A 261 15.97 1.58 40.35
C LYS A 261 17.30 0.90 40.67
N ILE A 262 17.81 0.02 39.79
CA ILE A 262 19.06 -0.73 40.01
C ILE A 262 20.28 0.14 39.67
N LYS A 263 20.31 0.78 38.51
CA LYS A 263 21.48 1.53 38.01
C LYS A 263 21.64 2.89 38.67
N LEU A 264 20.52 3.56 39.00
CA LEU A 264 20.51 4.84 39.69
C LEU A 264 20.21 4.67 41.19
N TRP A 265 20.27 3.45 41.73
CA TRP A 265 20.13 3.17 43.17
C TRP A 265 20.90 4.15 44.06
N PRO A 266 22.21 4.42 43.81
CA PRO A 266 22.99 5.29 44.69
C PRO A 266 22.53 6.75 44.73
N LEU A 267 21.74 7.17 43.73
CA LEU A 267 21.25 8.53 43.59
C LEU A 267 19.80 8.68 44.06
N LYS A 268 19.12 7.59 44.40
CA LYS A 268 17.71 7.58 44.85
C LYS A 268 17.55 7.46 46.36
N GLU A 269 18.56 6.97 47.10
CA GLU A 269 18.54 7.09 48.56
C GLU A 269 18.56 8.56 48.96
N SER A 270 17.76 8.91 49.98
CA SER A 270 17.73 10.23 50.60
C SER A 270 19.14 10.72 50.86
N ILE A 271 19.37 12.03 50.76
CA ILE A 271 20.63 12.73 51.03
C ILE A 271 21.17 12.29 52.41
N ASP A 272 21.89 11.17 52.43
CA ASP A 272 22.52 10.65 53.64
C ASP A 272 23.88 11.32 53.74
N ASP A 273 24.27 11.74 54.94
CA ASP A 273 25.54 12.46 55.18
C ASP A 273 26.79 11.66 54.80
N LYS A 274 26.60 10.39 54.42
CA LYS A 274 27.61 9.46 53.88
C LYS A 274 27.94 9.67 52.39
N LEU A 275 27.14 10.44 51.64
CA LEU A 275 27.41 10.74 50.23
C LEU A 275 28.43 11.89 50.09
N SER A 276 29.37 11.73 49.14
CA SER A 276 30.35 12.78 48.84
C SER A 276 29.66 14.07 48.36
N PRO A 277 30.23 15.26 48.64
CA PRO A 277 29.64 16.53 48.22
C PRO A 277 29.31 16.62 46.71
N ASN A 278 30.16 16.03 45.87
CA ASN A 278 29.95 15.98 44.43
C ASN A 278 28.73 15.13 44.03
N MET A 279 28.50 14.01 44.72
CA MET A 279 27.33 13.16 44.47
C MET A 279 26.03 13.85 44.90
N ARG A 280 26.05 14.59 46.01
CA ARG A 280 24.91 15.41 46.44
C ARG A 280 24.57 16.52 45.44
N ALA A 281 25.59 17.19 44.90
CA ALA A 281 25.39 18.24 43.88
C ALA A 281 24.78 17.70 42.57
N ILE A 282 25.19 16.49 42.15
CA ILE A 282 24.63 15.82 40.98
C ILE A 282 23.20 15.36 41.25
N GLN A 283 22.93 14.79 42.44
CA GLN A 283 21.59 14.37 42.85
C GLN A 283 20.60 15.54 42.87
N PHE A 284 20.99 16.69 43.47
CA PHE A 284 20.16 17.90 43.49
C PHE A 284 19.79 18.38 42.07
N ASN A 285 20.76 18.46 41.16
CA ASN A 285 20.51 18.93 39.78
C ASN A 285 19.66 17.99 38.93
N ILE A 286 19.60 16.68 39.26
CA ILE A 286 18.86 15.68 38.49
C ILE A 286 17.45 15.46 39.04
N PHE A 287 17.24 15.62 40.35
CA PHE A 287 15.99 15.27 41.03
C PHE A 287 15.20 16.45 41.59
N GLU A 288 15.82 17.59 41.91
CA GLU A 288 15.15 18.75 42.53
C GLU A 288 15.02 19.98 41.62
N ASN A 289 15.68 20.01 40.46
CA ASN A 289 15.51 21.03 39.40
C ASN A 289 14.52 20.55 38.32
#